data_AF-A0A9W5NMM1-F1
#
_entry.id   AF-A0A9W5NMM1-F1
#
_cell.length_a   1.000
_cell.length_b   1.000
_cell.length_c   1.000
_cell.angle_alpha   90.00
_cell.angle_beta   90.00
_cell.angle_gamma   90.00
#
_symmetry.space_group_name_H-M   'P 1'
#
loop_
_entity.id
_entity.type
_entity.pdbx_description
1 polymer ?
#
loop_
_entity_poly.entity_id
_entity_poly.type
_entity_poly.pdbx_seq_one_letter_code
_entity_poly.pdbx_strand_id
1 'polypeptide(L)' 'MELIISSFVLVVIFFILSIVLSGKGQRIAKEVLKELINGPEGKMLVGFFGSAAVTGVIFVIWLLLN' A
#
# COMPACT_ATOMS: atom_id res chain seq x y z
N MET A 1 10.44 -8.50 -11.75
CA MET A 1 10.02 -7.09 -11.92
C MET A 1 8.55 -7.01 -12.31
N GLU A 2 8.10 -7.73 -13.34
CA GLU A 2 6.69 -7.83 -13.73
C GLU A 2 5.76 -8.28 -12.58
N LEU A 3 6.20 -9.27 -11.78
CA LEU A 3 5.45 -9.78 -10.63
C LEU A 3 5.22 -8.75 -9.51
N ILE A 4 6.18 -7.84 -9.30
CA ILE A 4 6.08 -6.78 -8.27
C ILE A 4 5.12 -5.69 -8.77
N ILE A 5 5.18 -5.37 -10.06
CA ILE A 5 4.30 -4.38 -10.69
C ILE A 5 2.86 -4.88 -10.69
N SER A 6 2.63 -6.16 -11.02
CA SER A 6 1.28 -6.76 -10.97
C SER A 6 0.72 -6.79 -9.54
N SER A 7 1.55 -7.16 -8.57
CA SER A 7 1.18 -7.15 -7.14
C SER A 7 0.81 -5.73 -6.66
N PHE A 8 1.58 -4.72 -7.08
CA PHE A 8 1.27 -3.31 -6.79
C PHE A 8 -0.07 -2.87 -7.40
N VAL A 9 -0.32 -3.18 -8.67
CA VAL A 9 -1.58 -2.85 -9.34
C VAL A 9 -2.77 -3.52 -8.62
N LEU A 10 -2.64 -4.77 -8.18
CA LEU A 10 -3.67 -5.45 -7.41
C LEU A 10 -3.95 -4.78 -6.06
N VAL A 11 -2.90 -4.40 -5.33
CA VAL A 11 -3.04 -3.66 -4.06
C VAL A 11 -3.81 -2.36 -4.29
N VAL A 12 -3.47 -1.60 -5.34
CA VAL A 12 -4.18 -0.34 -5.68
C VAL A 12 -5.64 -0.59 -6.03
N ILE A 13 -5.94 -1.59 -6.87
CA ILE A 13 -7.31 -1.92 -7.27
C ILE A 13 -8.15 -2.30 -6.05
N PHE A 14 -7.67 -3.24 -5.24
CA PHE A 14 -8.42 -3.69 -4.05
C PHE A 14 -8.53 -2.60 -2.99
N PHE A 15 -7.54 -1.72 -2.87
CA PHE A 15 -7.63 -0.54 -2.02
C PHE A 15 -8.75 0.40 -2.47
N ILE A 16 -8.82 0.74 -3.76
CA ILE A 16 -9.90 1.57 -4.32
C ILE A 16 -11.26 0.88 -4.10
N LEU A 17 -11.37 -0.40 -4.41
CA LEU A 17 -12.60 -1.18 -4.18
C LEU A 17 -13.02 -1.19 -2.71
N SER A 18 -12.06 -1.23 -1.77
CA SER A 18 -12.33 -1.21 -0.33
C SER A 18 -12.91 0.13 0.17
N ILE A 19 -12.71 1.21 -0.59
CA ILE A 19 -13.24 2.56 -0.31
C ILE A 19 -14.55 2.79 -1.06
N VAL A 20 -14.61 2.38 -2.33
CA VAL A 20 -15.76 2.61 -3.22
C VAL A 20 -16.94 1.70 -2.88
N LEU A 21 -16.69 0.42 -2.56
CA LEU A 21 -17.76 -0.52 -2.24
C LEU A 21 -18.25 -0.32 -0.80
N SER A 22 -19.49 -0.74 -0.54
CA SER A 22 -20.10 -0.76 0.80
C SER A 22 -20.69 -2.14 1.11
N GLY A 23 -20.88 -2.43 2.40
CA GLY A 23 -21.46 -3.70 2.85
C GLY A 23 -20.58 -4.91 2.57
N LYS A 24 -21.15 -5.96 1.96
CA LYS A 24 -20.45 -7.24 1.73
C LYS A 24 -19.27 -7.10 0.76
N GLY A 25 -19.41 -6.29 -0.30
CA GLY A 25 -18.35 -6.06 -1.28
C GLY A 25 -17.13 -5.36 -0.66
N GLN A 26 -17.37 -4.40 0.23
CA GLN A 26 -16.31 -3.71 0.97
C GLN A 26 -15.51 -4.67 1.85
N ARG A 27 -16.20 -5.58 2.54
CA ARG A 27 -15.58 -6.54 3.45
C ARG A 27 -14.68 -7.51 2.70
N ILE A 28 -15.15 -8.05 1.56
CA ILE A 28 -14.35 -8.92 0.70
C ILE A 28 -13.12 -8.17 0.17
N ALA A 29 -13.30 -6.94 -0.33
CA ALA A 29 -12.17 -6.15 -0.83
C ALA A 29 -11.11 -5.89 0.24
N LYS A 30 -11.52 -5.64 1.50
CA LYS A 30 -10.60 -5.48 2.63
C LYS A 30 -9.88 -6.77 3.01
N GLU A 31 -10.55 -7.92 2.96
CA GLU A 31 -9.93 -9.22 3.23
C GLU A 31 -8.87 -9.55 2.18
N VAL A 32 -9.20 -9.40 0.89
CA VAL A 32 -8.24 -9.63 -0.20
C VAL A 32 -7.07 -8.65 -0.14
N LEU A 33 -7.33 -7.36 0.14
CA LEU A 33 -6.28 -6.37 0.34
C LEU A 33 -5.35 -6.75 1.50
N LYS A 34 -5.91 -7.27 2.60
CA LYS A 34 -5.14 -7.72 3.75
C LYS A 34 -4.27 -8.92 3.39
N GLU A 35 -4.77 -9.87 2.61
CA GLU A 35 -3.97 -11.00 2.13
C GLU A 35 -2.84 -10.55 1.21
N LEU A 36 -3.13 -9.67 0.25
CA LEU A 36 -2.14 -9.10 -0.66
C LEU A 36 -1.01 -8.40 0.10
N ILE A 37 -1.35 -7.55 1.08
CA ILE A 37 -0.37 -6.83 1.89
C ILE A 37 0.46 -7.77 2.78
N ASN A 38 -0.15 -8.83 3.32
CA ASN A 38 0.54 -9.78 4.19
C ASN A 38 1.38 -10.81 3.42
N GLY A 39 1.17 -10.93 2.10
CA GLY A 39 1.99 -11.72 1.20
C GLY A 39 3.43 -11.18 1.08
N PRO A 40 4.37 -11.97 0.54
CA PRO A 40 5.78 -11.58 0.43
C PRO A 40 5.98 -10.28 -0.36
N GLU A 41 5.27 -10.13 -1.48
CA GLU A 41 5.33 -8.95 -2.35
C GLU A 41 4.70 -7.73 -1.70
N GLY A 42 3.53 -7.90 -1.06
CA GLY A 42 2.87 -6.81 -0.33
C GLY A 42 3.71 -6.29 0.84
N LYS A 43 4.40 -7.16 1.57
CA LYS A 43 5.34 -6.77 2.62
C LYS A 43 6.52 -5.98 2.06
N MET A 44 7.06 -6.39 0.91
CA MET A 44 8.10 -5.62 0.23
C MET A 44 7.59 -4.24 -0.21
N LEU A 45 6.38 -4.15 -0.76
CA LEU A 45 5.77 -2.88 -1.15
C LEU A 45 5.53 -1.97 0.05
N VAL A 46 4.95 -2.48 1.14
CA VAL A 46 4.76 -1.71 2.38
C VAL A 46 6.09 -1.27 2.99
N GLY A 47 7.10 -2.13 2.97
CA GLY A 47 8.45 -1.77 3.43
C GLY A 47 9.06 -0.65 2.58
N PHE A 48 8.93 -0.74 1.26
CA PHE A 48 9.46 0.28 0.33
C PHE A 48 8.73 1.62 0.47
N PHE A 49 7.40 1.64 0.38
CA PHE A 49 6.64 2.90 0.50
C PHE A 49 6.65 3.45 1.93
N GLY A 50 6.66 2.59 2.94
CA GLY A 50 6.80 3.00 4.34
C GLY A 50 8.15 3.67 4.62
N SER A 51 9.24 3.08 4.14
CA SER A 51 10.58 3.67 4.28
C SER A 51 10.73 4.97 3.48
N ALA A 52 10.18 5.03 2.26
CA ALA A 52 10.14 6.26 1.47
C ALA A 52 9.35 7.38 2.18
N ALA A 53 8.20 7.07 2.78
CA ALA A 53 7.41 8.03 3.52
C ALA A 53 8.16 8.57 4.76
N VAL A 54 8.77 7.68 5.55
CA VAL A 54 9.58 8.09 6.72
C VAL A 54 10.76 8.96 6.29
N THR A 55 11.46 8.56 5.23
CA THR A 55 12.59 9.34 4.69
C THR A 55 12.13 10.72 4.22
N GLY A 56 11.02 10.80 3.50
CA GLY A 56 10.44 12.07 3.06
C GLY A 56 10.08 12.99 4.23
N VAL A 57 9.49 12.46 5.30
CA VAL A 57 9.17 13.23 6.52
C VAL A 57 10.44 13.79 7.17
N ILE A 58 11.48 12.95 7.34
CA ILE A 58 12.76 13.38 7.92
C ILE A 58 13.38 14.49 7.06
N PHE A 59 13.37 14.33 5.74
CA PHE A 59 13.91 15.32 4.81
C PHE A 59 13.18 16.66 4.90
N VAL A 60 11.85 16.66 4.97
CA VAL A 60 11.05 17.88 5.13
C VAL A 60 11.35 18.56 6.47
N ILE A 61 11.46 17.81 7.56
CA ILE A 61 11.81 18.37 8.88
C ILE A 61 13.19 19.02 8.84
N TRP A 62 14.18 18.35 8.25
CA TRP A 62 15.52 18.91 8.11
C TRP A 62 15.51 20.22 7.32
N LEU A 63 14.77 20.28 6.22
CA LEU A 63 14.63 21.48 5.39
C LEU A 63 13.95 22.63 6.15
N LEU A 64 13.00 22.34 7.03
CA LEU A 64 12.32 23.37 7.83
C LEU A 64 13.17 23.89 9.00
N LEU A 65 14.14 23.09 9.48
CA LEU A 65 15.00 23.44 10.61
C LEU A 65 16.31 24.13 10.20
N ASN A 66 16.60 24.18 8.90
CA ASN A 66 17.84 24.75 8.34
C ASN A 66 17.55 25.93 7.41
#